data_AF-A0A8K1ZZ48-F1
#
_entry.id   AF-A0A8K1ZZ48-F1
#
_cell.length_a   1.000
_cell.length_b   1.000
_cell.length_c   1.000
_cell.angle_alpha   90.00
_cell.angle_beta   90.00
_cell.angle_gamma   90.00
#
_symmetry.space_group_name_H-M   'P 1'
#
loop_
_entity.id
_entity.type
_entity.pdbx_description
1 polymer ?
#
loop_
_entity_poly.entity_id
_entity_poly.type
_entity_poly.pdbx_seq_one_letter_code
_entity_poly.pdbx_strand_id
1 'polypeptide(L)' 'MPKGNPNPVAPPKFVAARFKPQGVVDEPLADVAVQVRLTESIDALVRSLPNRSAWLRRVITEAAERELTGKEGEA' A
#
# COMPACT_ATOMS: atom_id res chain seq x y z
N MET A 1 -29.44 30.47 -3.02
CA MET A 1 -28.54 29.49 -2.37
C MET A 1 -27.13 30.04 -2.44
N PRO A 2 -26.35 30.08 -1.34
CA PRO A 2 -24.96 30.51 -1.41
C PRO A 2 -24.17 29.52 -2.28
N LYS A 3 -23.43 30.03 -3.28
CA LYS A 3 -22.53 29.23 -4.11
C LYS A 3 -21.45 28.63 -3.20
N GLY A 4 -21.31 27.31 -3.20
CA GLY A 4 -20.21 26.63 -2.51
C GLY A 4 -18.85 27.14 -3.02
N ASN A 5 -17.81 27.00 -2.20
CA ASN A 5 -16.46 27.46 -2.54
C ASN A 5 -16.03 26.84 -3.89
N PRO A 6 -15.80 27.65 -4.94
CA PRO A 6 -15.46 27.15 -6.27
C PRO A 6 -14.09 26.47 -6.32
N ASN A 7 -13.25 26.67 -5.30
CA ASN A 7 -11.95 26.00 -5.18
C ASN A 7 -11.76 25.41 -3.77
N PRO A 8 -12.34 24.24 -3.48
CA PRO A 8 -12.25 23.62 -2.17
C PRO A 8 -10.81 23.13 -1.91
N VAL A 9 -10.14 23.71 -0.92
CA VAL A 9 -8.83 23.25 -0.45
C VAL A 9 -9.02 22.25 0.67
N ALA A 10 -8.61 21.00 0.45
CA ALA A 10 -8.60 19.98 1.50
C ALA A 10 -7.48 20.27 2.51
N PRO A 11 -7.76 20.37 3.82
CA PRO A 11 -6.72 20.56 4.81
C PRO A 11 -5.73 19.38 4.81
N PRO A 12 -4.43 19.59 5.09
CA PRO A 12 -3.41 18.54 5.03
C PRO A 12 -3.77 17.28 5.84
N LYS A 13 -4.40 17.45 7.01
CA LYS A 13 -4.89 16.34 7.85
C LYS A 13 -5.90 15.44 7.15
N PHE A 14 -6.75 15.98 6.28
CA PHE A 14 -7.73 15.21 5.51
C PHE A 14 -7.09 14.48 4.34
N VAL A 15 -6.04 15.05 3.75
CA VAL A 15 -5.26 14.40 2.68
C VAL A 15 -4.51 13.20 3.27
N ALA A 16 -3.84 13.38 4.42
CA ALA A 16 -3.11 12.32 5.11
C ALA A 16 -4.03 11.18 5.62
N ALA A 17 -5.22 11.50 6.10
CA ALA A 17 -6.17 10.51 6.62
C ALA A 17 -6.99 9.78 5.55
N ARG A 18 -6.87 10.18 4.27
CA ARG A 18 -7.78 9.72 3.20
C ARG A 18 -7.64 8.24 2.88
N PHE A 19 -6.45 7.67 3.06
CA PHE A 19 -6.18 6.27 2.79
C PHE A 19 -5.46 5.65 3.98
N LYS A 20 -6.23 5.08 4.90
CA LYS A 20 -5.66 4.27 5.97
C LYS A 20 -5.01 3.02 5.37
N PRO A 21 -3.83 2.61 5.85
CA PRO A 21 -3.22 1.38 5.40
C PRO A 21 -4.14 0.20 5.70
N GLN A 22 -4.21 -0.74 4.76
CA GLN A 22 -4.88 -2.01 4.97
C GLN A 22 -3.98 -2.93 5.82
N GLY A 23 -4.60 -3.62 6.79
CA GLY A 23 -3.94 -4.58 7.67
C GLY A 23 -3.21 -3.94 8.86
N VAL A 24 -2.53 -4.79 9.63
CA VAL A 24 -1.63 -4.37 10.72
C VAL A 24 -0.33 -3.87 10.12
N VAL A 25 0.18 -2.79 10.68
CA VAL A 25 1.42 -2.13 10.26
C VAL A 25 2.16 -1.75 11.54
N ASP A 26 3.27 -2.44 11.80
CA ASP A 26 4.07 -2.26 13.02
C ASP A 26 5.07 -1.10 12.89
N GLU A 27 5.48 -0.80 11.66
CA GLU A 27 6.48 0.24 11.33
C GLU A 27 5.93 1.28 10.34
N PRO A 28 6.43 2.53 10.38
CA PRO A 28 6.05 3.56 9.41
C PRO A 28 6.25 3.10 7.96
N LEU A 29 5.23 3.28 7.11
CA LEU A 29 5.32 2.98 5.68
C LEU A 29 6.11 4.07 4.95
N ALA A 30 6.80 3.68 3.88
CA ALA A 30 7.48 4.63 3.00
C ALA A 30 6.51 5.63 2.35
N ASP A 31 6.98 6.86 2.14
CA ASP A 31 6.18 7.94 1.52
C ASP A 31 5.76 7.64 0.08
N VAL A 32 6.54 6.80 -0.63
CA VAL A 32 6.30 6.42 -2.02
C VAL A 32 6.16 4.91 -2.14
N ALA A 33 5.09 4.46 -2.81
CA ALA A 33 4.83 3.05 -3.05
C ALA A 33 5.73 2.48 -4.17
N VAL A 34 6.19 1.24 -3.99
CA VAL A 34 6.81 0.45 -5.06
C VAL A 34 5.74 0.04 -6.07
N GLN A 35 5.90 0.42 -7.34
CA GLN A 35 4.93 0.16 -8.41
C GLN A 35 5.58 -0.60 -9.56
N VAL A 36 4.97 -1.72 -9.97
CA VAL A 36 5.44 -2.57 -11.06
C VAL A 36 4.25 -3.05 -11.87
N ARG A 37 4.40 -3.15 -13.20
CA ARG A 37 3.38 -3.74 -14.08
C ARG A 37 3.45 -5.27 -14.00
N LEU A 38 2.29 -5.90 -13.80
CA LEU A 38 2.13 -7.35 -13.83
C LEU A 38 1.51 -7.78 -15.17
N THR A 39 1.56 -9.09 -15.46
CA THR A 39 0.75 -9.65 -16.54
C THR A 39 -0.74 -9.50 -16.22
N GLU A 40 -1.56 -9.31 -17.25
CA GLU A 40 -3.00 -9.00 -17.08
C GLU A 40 -3.73 -10.02 -16.20
N SER A 41 -3.44 -11.31 -16.37
CA SER A 41 -4.04 -12.39 -15.58
C SER A 41 -3.70 -12.30 -14.10
N ILE A 42 -2.45 -11.98 -13.75
CA ILE A 42 -2.02 -11.86 -12.36
C ILE A 42 -2.52 -10.54 -11.75
N ASP A 43 -2.49 -9.43 -12.49
CA ASP A 43 -3.06 -8.15 -12.04
C ASP A 43 -4.53 -8.30 -11.67
N ALA A 44 -5.33 -8.98 -12.52
CA ALA A 44 -6.74 -9.25 -12.25
C ALA A 44 -6.94 -10.06 -10.94
N LEU A 45 -6.14 -11.11 -10.73
CA LEU A 45 -6.19 -11.92 -9.51
C LEU A 45 -5.83 -11.10 -8.27
N VAL A 46 -4.71 -10.38 -8.29
CA VAL A 46 -4.25 -9.57 -7.14
C VAL A 46 -5.26 -8.47 -6.81
N ARG A 47 -5.88 -7.84 -7.82
CA ARG A 47 -6.89 -6.80 -7.61
C ARG A 47 -8.20 -7.33 -7.03
N SER A 48 -8.51 -8.61 -7.21
CA SER A 48 -9.71 -9.23 -6.65
C SER A 48 -9.63 -9.45 -5.13
N LEU A 49 -8.44 -9.34 -4.53
CA LEU A 49 -8.25 -9.54 -3.09
C LEU A 49 -8.83 -8.37 -2.28
N PRO A 50 -9.61 -8.63 -1.20
CA PRO A 50 -10.22 -7.58 -0.38
C PRO A 50 -9.19 -6.70 0.37
N ASN A 51 -8.04 -7.27 0.74
CA ASN A 51 -6.95 -6.59 1.45
C ASN A 51 -5.63 -6.65 0.66
N ARG A 52 -5.70 -6.39 -0.65
CA ARG A 52 -4.56 -6.56 -1.56
C ARG A 52 -3.27 -5.88 -1.10
N SER A 53 -3.36 -4.70 -0.48
CA SER A 53 -2.16 -3.97 -0.04
C SER A 53 -1.47 -4.63 1.14
N ALA A 54 -2.23 -5.24 2.06
CA ALA A 54 -1.67 -6.01 3.15
C ALA A 54 -1.01 -7.30 2.64
N TRP A 55 -1.68 -7.99 1.71
CA TRP A 55 -1.15 -9.21 1.08
C TRP A 55 0.15 -8.93 0.30
N LEU A 56 0.15 -7.90 -0.57
CA LEU A 56 1.33 -7.50 -1.34
C LEU A 56 2.50 -7.12 -0.44
N ARG A 57 2.24 -6.36 0.64
CA ARG A 57 3.27 -6.00 1.61
C ARG A 57 3.93 -7.24 2.19
N ARG A 58 3.14 -8.20 2.69
CA ARG A 58 3.66 -9.45 3.25
C ARG A 58 4.51 -10.21 2.23
N VAL A 59 3.99 -10.43 1.02
CA VAL A 59 4.68 -11.20 -0.03
C VAL A 59 6.01 -10.54 -0.43
N ILE A 60 6.03 -9.21 -0.59
CA ILE A 60 7.24 -8.47 -0.94
C ILE A 60 8.25 -8.50 0.21
N THR A 61 7.80 -8.30 1.46
CA THR A 61 8.66 -8.37 2.65
C THR A 61 9.29 -9.75 2.78
N GLU A 62 8.50 -10.83 2.75
CA GLU A 62 8.99 -12.21 2.85
C GLU A 62 10.03 -12.51 1.75
N ALA A 63 9.76 -12.13 0.50
CA ALA A 63 10.68 -12.32 -0.61
C ALA A 63 11.98 -11.51 -0.44
N ALA A 64 11.87 -10.24 -0.03
CA ALA A 64 13.02 -9.38 0.19
C ALA A 64 13.90 -9.87 1.36
N GLU A 65 13.27 -10.30 2.46
CA GLU A 65 14.00 -10.81 3.62
C GLU A 65 14.79 -12.08 3.27
N ARG A 66 14.15 -12.99 2.55
CA ARG A 66 14.77 -14.23 2.06
C ARG A 66 15.90 -13.95 1.06
N GLU A 67 15.61 -13.20 0.01
CA GLU A 67 16.48 -13.13 -1.18
C GLU A 67 17.52 -12.03 -1.11
N LEU A 68 17.24 -10.94 -0.37
CA LEU A 68 18.09 -9.74 -0.37
C LEU A 68 18.83 -9.54 0.96
N THR A 69 18.28 -10.02 2.08
CA THR A 69 18.95 -9.92 3.39
C THR A 69 19.51 -11.24 3.92
N GLY A 70 19.20 -12.38 3.29
CA GLY A 70 19.72 -13.69 3.71
C GLY A 70 19.21 -14.17 5.08
N LYS A 71 18.06 -13.66 5.55
CA LYS A 71 17.41 -14.03 6.83
C LYS A 71 16.77 -15.42 6.82
N GLU A 72 17.36 -16.39 6.13
CA GLU A 72 16.85 -17.76 6.01
C GLU A 72 17.55 -18.74 6.97
N GLY A 73 18.13 -18.24 8.09
CA GLY A 73 19.08 -19.01 8.91
C GLY A 73 18.98 -18.91 10.43
N GLU A 74 18.04 -18.18 11.03
CA GLU A 74 17.81 -18.24 12.48
C GLU A 74 16.36 -18.63 12.75
N ALA A 75 16.18 -19.91 13.05
CA ALA A 75 14.95 -20.50 13.57
C ALA A 75 14.92 -20.39 15.11
#